data_AF-A0A958IUQ4-F1
#
_entry.id   AF-A0A958IUQ4-F1
#
_cell.length_a   1.000
_cell.length_b   1.000
_cell.length_c   1.000
_cell.angle_alpha   90.00
_cell.angle_beta   90.00
_cell.angle_gamma   90.00
#
_symmetry.space_group_name_H-M   'P 1'
#
loop_
_entity.id
_entity.type
_entity.pdbx_description
1 polymer ?
#
loop_
_entity_poly.entity_id
_entity_poly.type
_entity_poly.pdbx_seq_one_letter_code
_entity_poly.pdbx_strand_id
1 'polypeptide(L)'
;MKNLAKDGRVEVRWDLEHIAPLPENEYTAPEDRDAWQLRFAPGTFRLGDYTGRSDSWDNFAAWYRSLLSDRGELPEAAKMRVQEAVAGVEDTREKIERLYRMLQEDTRYVAIALDIGGWQPHDLPSIYHNRYGDCKDLTILMISMLREAGITAYPALMRTRNEGAVITDFPVNQFNHVLACVPTATDTLWLECTADYTRSGDLHYTREDCHVLLVGDQGGEIVYIPPSPAEENRMTSILRGNVTSQGLLKLQGTVEVTGNQADYTRSKLIYSKADARRDWLCGSFLGRHMPKLELAEYNTRNVEGNYDRPLVLEFNGEATHYAAGSASRIFLNPNILNRTSPERVPEAGERTIPVYFNYAYLDQDSLVLELPFGYTLEAGPKPLELATDFGFYKTDYRFEGRTLYYSRTYRLNQKSIPPEQYEDFRQFIAAVSKNDQGKLVFR
;
A
#
# COMPACT_ATOMS: atom_id res chain seq x y z
N MET A 1 -4.55 30.62 -32.26
CA MET A 1 -5.30 30.77 -33.54
C MET A 1 -5.01 29.56 -34.42
N LYS A 2 -6.03 28.94 -35.04
CA LYS A 2 -5.83 27.87 -36.03
C LYS A 2 -5.46 28.51 -37.37
N ASN A 3 -4.22 28.37 -37.81
CA ASN A 3 -3.82 28.75 -39.15
C ASN A 3 -3.66 27.47 -39.97
N LEU A 4 -4.36 27.37 -41.10
CA LEU A 4 -4.11 26.32 -42.09
C LEU A 4 -2.79 26.65 -42.80
N ALA A 5 -1.79 25.80 -42.62
CA ALA A 5 -0.55 25.89 -43.38
C ALA A 5 -0.80 25.46 -44.84
N LYS A 6 -0.03 26.01 -45.77
CA LYS A 6 -0.23 25.85 -47.23
C LYS A 6 -0.04 24.42 -47.75
N ASP A 7 0.43 23.49 -46.92
CA ASP A 7 0.72 22.09 -47.24
C ASP A 7 -0.33 21.09 -46.70
N GLY A 8 -1.48 21.58 -46.22
CA GLY A 8 -2.52 20.74 -45.61
C GLY A 8 -2.29 20.41 -44.14
N ARG A 9 -1.25 20.95 -43.51
CA ARG A 9 -1.04 20.86 -42.06
C ARG A 9 -1.88 21.91 -41.33
N VAL A 10 -2.43 21.53 -40.19
CA VAL A 10 -3.08 22.47 -39.26
C VAL A 10 -2.06 22.84 -38.20
N GLU A 11 -1.67 24.11 -38.15
CA GLU A 11 -0.83 24.63 -37.08
C GLU A 11 -1.73 25.20 -35.98
N VAL A 12 -1.50 24.73 -34.75
CA VAL A 12 -2.18 25.24 -33.56
C VAL A 12 -1.11 25.70 -32.59
N ARG A 13 -1.19 26.96 -32.18
CA ARG A 13 -0.27 27.59 -31.23
C ARG A 13 -1.02 28.01 -29.97
N TRP A 14 -0.41 27.71 -28.83
CA TRP A 14 -0.80 28.17 -27.50
C TRP A 14 0.38 28.94 -26.90
N ASP A 15 0.10 30.10 -26.36
CA ASP A 15 1.06 30.90 -25.60
C ASP A 15 0.54 30.91 -24.15
N LEU A 16 1.31 30.30 -23.24
CA LEU A 16 0.98 30.26 -21.81
C LEU A 16 1.86 31.29 -21.09
N GLU A 17 1.23 32.30 -20.49
CA GLU A 17 1.90 33.35 -19.75
C GLU A 17 1.43 33.33 -18.30
N HIS A 18 2.29 33.75 -17.36
CA HIS A 18 1.98 33.85 -15.93
C HIS A 18 1.51 32.52 -15.28
N ILE A 19 2.02 31.36 -15.72
CA ILE A 19 1.75 30.07 -15.08
C ILE A 19 2.31 30.11 -13.65
N ALA A 20 1.44 29.86 -12.66
CA ALA A 20 1.86 29.75 -11.27
C ALA A 20 2.81 28.55 -11.10
N PRO A 21 3.85 28.65 -10.25
CA PRO A 21 4.71 27.51 -9.96
C PRO A 21 3.86 26.36 -9.40
N LEU A 22 4.21 25.13 -9.75
CA LEU A 22 3.65 23.98 -9.06
C LEU A 22 3.99 24.12 -7.57
N PRO A 23 3.03 23.92 -6.66
CA PRO A 23 3.34 23.86 -5.25
C PRO A 23 4.19 22.60 -5.03
N GLU A 24 5.51 22.73 -5.01
CA GLU A 24 6.42 21.66 -4.63
C GLU A 24 6.63 21.74 -3.12
N ASN A 25 5.94 20.88 -2.37
CA ASN A 25 6.37 20.53 -1.02
C ASN A 25 6.20 19.02 -0.79
N GLU A 26 6.70 18.54 0.34
CA GLU A 26 6.73 17.13 0.72
C GLU A 26 5.35 16.45 0.76
N TYR A 27 4.26 17.22 0.69
CA TYR A 27 2.91 16.70 0.73
C TYR A 27 2.15 16.87 -0.59
N THR A 28 2.74 17.36 -1.69
CA THR A 28 2.01 17.46 -2.97
C THR A 28 1.70 16.07 -3.51
N ALA A 29 0.42 15.74 -3.72
CA ALA A 29 0.05 14.46 -4.33
C ALA A 29 0.69 14.31 -5.71
N PRO A 30 1.11 13.10 -6.10
CA PRO A 30 1.51 12.82 -7.46
C PRO A 30 0.44 13.24 -8.48
N GLU A 31 -0.85 13.06 -8.14
CA GLU A 31 -1.99 13.49 -8.97
C GLU A 31 -2.02 15.01 -9.22
N ASP A 32 -1.58 15.83 -8.27
CA ASP A 32 -1.58 17.29 -8.38
C ASP A 32 -0.41 17.83 -9.22
N ARG A 33 0.55 16.96 -9.60
CA ARG A 33 1.68 17.33 -10.46
C ARG A 33 1.28 17.56 -11.92
N ASP A 34 0.09 17.07 -12.31
CA ASP A 34 -0.45 17.18 -13.66
C ASP A 34 -1.26 18.49 -13.89
N ALA A 35 -1.22 19.46 -12.97
CA ALA A 35 -2.13 20.61 -12.95
C ALA A 35 -2.14 21.48 -14.22
N TRP A 36 -1.00 21.64 -14.91
CA TRP A 36 -0.87 22.50 -16.09
C TRP A 36 -0.51 21.69 -17.32
N GLN A 37 -1.51 21.23 -18.08
CA GLN A 37 -1.29 20.41 -19.26
C GLN A 37 -2.12 20.83 -20.46
N LEU A 38 -1.46 20.85 -21.62
CA LEU A 38 -2.12 20.84 -22.91
C LEU A 38 -1.99 19.43 -23.51
N ARG A 39 -3.11 18.73 -23.65
CA ARG A 39 -3.14 17.38 -24.23
C ARG A 39 -3.77 17.40 -25.61
N PHE A 40 -3.18 16.64 -26.52
CA PHE A 40 -3.72 16.38 -27.85
C PHE A 40 -3.49 14.91 -28.17
N ALA A 41 -4.43 14.31 -28.88
CA ALA A 41 -4.31 12.96 -29.35
C ALA A 41 -4.98 12.81 -30.72
N PRO A 42 -4.46 11.92 -31.57
CA PRO A 42 -5.09 11.59 -32.84
C PRO A 42 -6.40 10.82 -32.58
N GLY A 43 -7.54 11.34 -33.08
CA GLY A 43 -8.83 10.67 -32.92
C GLY A 43 -8.90 9.27 -33.55
N THR A 44 -8.10 9.05 -34.61
CA THR A 44 -7.83 7.74 -35.19
C THR A 44 -6.32 7.53 -35.20
N PHE A 45 -5.87 6.38 -34.72
CA PHE A 45 -4.45 6.06 -34.61
C PHE A 45 -4.16 4.65 -35.10
N ARG A 46 -2.88 4.36 -35.36
CA ARG A 46 -2.42 3.03 -35.76
C ARG A 46 -1.18 2.66 -34.96
N LEU A 47 -1.20 1.49 -34.32
CA LEU A 47 -0.08 0.89 -33.62
C LEU A 47 0.19 -0.49 -34.23
N GLY A 48 1.33 -0.66 -34.91
CA GLY A 48 1.58 -1.83 -35.75
C GLY A 48 0.48 -1.98 -36.81
N ASP A 49 -0.19 -3.13 -36.83
CA ASP A 49 -1.28 -3.42 -37.77
C ASP A 49 -2.67 -3.09 -37.22
N TYR A 50 -2.74 -2.61 -35.97
CA TYR A 50 -4.00 -2.34 -35.28
C TYR A 50 -4.38 -0.87 -35.41
N THR A 51 -5.53 -0.61 -36.02
CA THR A 51 -6.13 0.73 -36.10
C THR A 51 -7.16 0.90 -35.00
N GLY A 52 -7.06 2.00 -34.26
CA GLY A 52 -7.93 2.32 -33.13
C GLY A 52 -8.52 3.72 -33.23
N ARG A 53 -9.52 3.99 -32.38
CA ARG A 53 -10.10 5.32 -32.19
C ARG A 53 -10.07 5.70 -30.72
N SER A 54 -9.88 6.98 -30.45
CA SER A 54 -9.74 7.56 -29.10
C SER A 54 -10.80 8.65 -28.85
N ASP A 55 -11.99 8.46 -29.40
CA ASP A 55 -13.14 9.37 -29.24
C ASP A 55 -14.11 8.92 -28.15
N SER A 56 -13.97 7.69 -27.65
CA SER A 56 -14.66 7.16 -26.47
C SER A 56 -13.83 6.07 -25.82
N TRP A 57 -14.05 5.83 -24.52
CA TRP A 57 -13.43 4.70 -23.81
C TRP A 57 -13.86 3.35 -24.36
N ASP A 58 -15.10 3.22 -24.86
CA ASP A 58 -15.57 2.03 -25.57
C ASP A 58 -14.72 1.72 -26.81
N ASN A 59 -14.44 2.73 -27.64
CA ASN A 59 -13.63 2.56 -28.84
C ASN A 59 -12.15 2.26 -28.51
N PHE A 60 -11.61 2.90 -27.47
CA PHE A 60 -10.26 2.62 -27.00
C PHE A 60 -10.16 1.19 -26.44
N ALA A 61 -11.14 0.74 -25.65
CA ALA A 61 -11.21 -0.63 -25.13
C ALA A 61 -11.41 -1.66 -26.26
N ALA A 62 -12.22 -1.36 -27.27
CA ALA A 62 -12.36 -2.20 -28.46
C ALA A 62 -11.04 -2.37 -29.21
N TRP A 63 -10.28 -1.29 -29.36
CA TRP A 63 -8.93 -1.36 -29.90
C TRP A 63 -8.00 -2.20 -29.01
N TYR A 64 -8.01 -2.00 -27.69
CA TYR A 64 -7.20 -2.82 -26.78
C TYR A 64 -7.56 -4.31 -26.87
N ARG A 65 -8.85 -4.67 -26.95
CA ARG A 65 -9.30 -6.06 -27.17
C ARG A 65 -8.72 -6.65 -28.46
N SER A 66 -8.58 -5.86 -29.53
CA SER A 66 -7.97 -6.33 -30.76
C SER A 66 -6.50 -6.74 -30.59
N LEU A 67 -5.77 -6.14 -29.64
CA LEU A 67 -4.41 -6.57 -29.31
C LEU A 67 -4.39 -7.95 -28.64
N LEU A 68 -5.49 -8.35 -28.01
CA LEU A 68 -5.64 -9.61 -27.28
C LEU A 68 -6.18 -10.76 -28.14
N SER A 69 -6.80 -10.49 -29.29
CA SER A 69 -7.54 -11.50 -30.07
C SER A 69 -6.66 -12.63 -30.59
N ASP A 70 -5.41 -12.32 -30.95
CA ASP A 70 -4.51 -13.25 -31.63
C ASP A 70 -3.42 -13.77 -30.68
N ARG A 71 -3.74 -13.89 -29.38
CA ARG A 71 -2.80 -14.32 -28.32
C ARG A 71 -2.89 -15.80 -27.97
N GLY A 72 -3.62 -16.58 -28.76
CA GLY A 72 -3.80 -18.01 -28.57
C GLY A 72 -4.69 -18.35 -27.37
N GLU A 73 -4.82 -19.65 -27.10
CA GLU A 73 -5.49 -20.17 -25.91
C GLU A 73 -4.48 -20.74 -24.92
N LEU A 74 -4.92 -21.02 -23.69
CA LEU A 74 -4.15 -21.81 -22.75
C LEU A 74 -3.76 -23.16 -23.38
N PRO A 75 -2.49 -23.58 -23.31
CA PRO A 75 -2.10 -24.93 -23.69
C PRO A 75 -2.86 -25.99 -22.91
N GLU A 76 -3.10 -27.16 -23.50
CA GLU A 76 -3.85 -28.25 -22.84
C GLU A 76 -3.27 -28.63 -21.47
N ALA A 77 -1.94 -28.67 -21.36
CA ALA A 77 -1.26 -28.92 -20.09
C ALA A 77 -1.55 -27.84 -19.03
N ALA A 78 -1.77 -26.59 -19.43
CA ALA A 78 -2.17 -25.52 -18.51
C ALA A 78 -3.64 -25.69 -18.09
N LYS A 79 -4.54 -26.00 -19.04
CA LYS A 79 -5.96 -26.27 -18.76
C LYS A 79 -6.11 -27.41 -17.74
N MET A 80 -5.42 -28.53 -17.95
CA MET A 80 -5.42 -29.66 -17.01
C MET A 80 -4.99 -29.24 -15.59
N ARG A 81 -3.88 -28.49 -15.46
CA ARG A 81 -3.41 -28.02 -14.14
C ARG A 81 -4.40 -27.08 -13.46
N VAL A 82 -5.05 -26.19 -14.23
CA VAL A 82 -6.11 -25.33 -13.69
C VAL A 82 -7.26 -26.19 -13.14
N GLN A 83 -7.75 -27.16 -13.91
CA GLN A 83 -8.84 -28.05 -13.48
C GLN A 83 -8.44 -28.89 -12.25
N GLU A 84 -7.22 -29.41 -12.20
CA GLU A 84 -6.67 -30.13 -11.05
C GLU A 84 -6.60 -29.24 -9.80
N ALA A 85 -6.16 -27.98 -9.93
CA ALA A 85 -6.04 -27.05 -8.81
C ALA A 85 -7.39 -26.71 -8.16
N VAL A 86 -8.45 -26.66 -8.95
CA VAL A 86 -9.82 -26.33 -8.48
C VAL A 86 -10.73 -27.56 -8.29
N ALA A 87 -10.20 -28.76 -8.51
CA ALA A 87 -10.98 -30.00 -8.39
C ALA A 87 -11.54 -30.17 -6.97
N GLY A 88 -12.85 -30.43 -6.88
CA GLY A 88 -13.55 -30.61 -5.60
C GLY A 88 -13.74 -29.33 -4.78
N VAL A 89 -13.36 -28.17 -5.30
CA VAL A 89 -13.61 -26.87 -4.66
C VAL A 89 -14.95 -26.32 -5.16
N GLU A 90 -15.87 -26.02 -4.26
CA GLU A 90 -17.15 -25.37 -4.61
C GLU A 90 -17.06 -23.85 -4.50
N ASP A 91 -16.36 -23.36 -3.48
CA ASP A 91 -16.25 -21.93 -3.20
C ASP A 91 -15.45 -21.19 -4.29
N THR A 92 -16.08 -20.22 -4.93
CA THR A 92 -15.45 -19.42 -5.99
C THR A 92 -14.24 -18.64 -5.47
N ARG A 93 -14.30 -18.13 -4.23
CA ARG A 93 -13.20 -17.37 -3.65
C ARG A 93 -11.97 -18.25 -3.43
N GLU A 94 -12.15 -19.45 -2.90
CA GLU A 94 -11.07 -20.44 -2.75
C GLU A 94 -10.46 -20.83 -4.10
N LYS A 95 -11.27 -21.00 -5.17
CA LYS A 95 -10.73 -21.25 -6.52
C LYS A 95 -9.82 -20.12 -6.99
N ILE A 96 -10.24 -18.87 -6.81
CA ILE A 96 -9.44 -17.69 -7.20
C ILE A 96 -8.13 -17.67 -6.42
N GLU A 97 -8.18 -17.90 -5.10
CA GLU A 97 -6.99 -17.93 -4.24
C GLU A 97 -5.99 -19.01 -4.68
N ARG A 98 -6.46 -20.22 -4.99
CA ARG A 98 -5.61 -21.32 -5.47
C ARG A 98 -4.96 -21.01 -6.83
N LEU A 99 -5.72 -20.47 -7.78
CA LEU A 99 -5.21 -20.14 -9.10
C LEU A 99 -4.25 -18.94 -9.05
N TYR A 100 -4.53 -17.95 -8.21
CA TYR A 100 -3.65 -16.81 -8.02
C TYR A 100 -2.33 -17.22 -7.39
N ARG A 101 -2.36 -18.11 -6.38
CA ARG A 101 -1.14 -18.70 -5.81
C ARG A 101 -0.37 -19.52 -6.86
N MET A 102 -1.07 -20.31 -7.66
CA MET A 102 -0.46 -21.07 -8.75
C MET A 102 0.26 -20.14 -9.74
N LEU A 103 -0.33 -18.99 -10.10
CA LEU A 103 0.33 -17.98 -10.94
C LEU A 103 1.61 -17.46 -10.28
N GLN A 104 1.55 -17.07 -8.99
CA GLN A 104 2.68 -16.55 -8.23
C GLN A 104 3.83 -17.56 -8.12
N GLU A 105 3.53 -18.85 -7.94
CA GLU A 105 4.52 -19.91 -7.81
C GLU A 105 5.12 -20.34 -9.16
N ASP A 106 4.31 -20.32 -10.22
CA ASP A 106 4.71 -20.81 -11.54
C ASP A 106 5.36 -19.74 -12.43
N THR A 107 5.27 -18.46 -12.09
CA THR A 107 5.73 -17.37 -12.98
C THR A 107 6.61 -16.36 -12.28
N ARG A 108 7.36 -15.57 -13.07
CA ARG A 108 8.18 -14.46 -12.59
C ARG A 108 7.86 -13.20 -13.35
N TYR A 109 7.74 -12.09 -12.64
CA TYR A 109 7.62 -10.79 -13.28
C TYR A 109 8.94 -10.35 -13.92
N VAL A 110 8.89 -10.03 -15.22
CA VAL A 110 10.01 -9.46 -15.97
C VAL A 110 9.45 -8.36 -16.87
N ALA A 111 9.78 -7.10 -16.59
CA ALA A 111 9.32 -5.97 -17.40
C ALA A 111 9.94 -5.98 -18.80
N ILE A 112 9.12 -6.18 -19.83
CA ILE A 112 9.54 -6.23 -21.24
C ILE A 112 8.57 -5.39 -22.08
N ALA A 113 9.02 -4.22 -22.52
CA ALA A 113 8.23 -3.28 -23.31
C ALA A 113 8.95 -2.89 -24.60
N LEU A 114 9.15 -3.85 -25.50
CA LEU A 114 9.75 -3.62 -26.82
C LEU A 114 8.66 -3.45 -27.89
N ASP A 115 8.71 -2.35 -28.65
CA ASP A 115 7.77 -2.01 -29.72
C ASP A 115 6.28 -2.12 -29.28
N ILE A 116 5.45 -2.82 -30.07
CA ILE A 116 4.05 -3.09 -29.72
C ILE A 116 3.92 -3.92 -28.44
N GLY A 117 4.99 -4.61 -28.02
CA GLY A 117 5.09 -5.35 -26.76
C GLY A 117 5.02 -4.45 -25.52
N GLY A 118 5.00 -3.12 -25.63
CA GLY A 118 4.55 -2.26 -24.52
C GLY A 118 3.04 -2.31 -24.26
N TRP A 119 2.27 -2.90 -25.18
CA TRP A 119 0.80 -2.84 -25.21
C TRP A 119 0.15 -4.21 -25.39
N GLN A 120 0.72 -5.00 -26.30
CA GLN A 120 0.23 -6.33 -26.67
C GLN A 120 1.00 -7.38 -25.85
N PRO A 121 0.31 -8.26 -25.10
CA PRO A 121 0.97 -9.36 -24.41
C PRO A 121 1.56 -10.37 -25.40
N HIS A 122 2.51 -11.16 -24.91
CA HIS A 122 2.94 -12.38 -25.59
C HIS A 122 1.76 -13.37 -25.71
N ASP A 123 1.89 -14.37 -26.59
CA ASP A 123 0.87 -15.41 -26.69
C ASP A 123 0.87 -16.33 -25.44
N LEU A 124 -0.31 -16.83 -25.06
CA LEU A 124 -0.50 -17.67 -23.88
C LEU A 124 0.41 -18.91 -23.85
N PRO A 125 0.61 -19.65 -24.96
CA PRO A 125 1.58 -20.74 -25.00
C PRO A 125 3.00 -20.31 -24.63
N SER A 126 3.48 -19.18 -25.19
CA SER A 126 4.80 -18.63 -24.87
C SER A 126 4.92 -18.24 -23.40
N ILE A 127 3.94 -17.51 -22.84
CA ILE A 127 3.96 -17.10 -21.43
C ILE A 127 3.99 -18.34 -20.52
N TYR A 128 3.13 -19.32 -20.77
CA TYR A 128 3.05 -20.56 -19.99
C TYR A 128 4.33 -21.40 -20.10
N HIS A 129 4.93 -21.49 -21.29
CA HIS A 129 6.17 -22.23 -21.50
C HIS A 129 7.36 -21.56 -20.80
N ASN A 130 7.48 -20.24 -20.96
CA ASN A 130 8.64 -19.47 -20.49
C ASN A 130 8.62 -19.21 -18.98
N ARG A 131 7.46 -19.27 -18.33
CA ARG A 131 7.31 -19.05 -16.88
C ARG A 131 7.73 -17.65 -16.42
N TYR A 132 7.64 -16.66 -17.31
CA TYR A 132 7.81 -15.24 -16.97
C TYR A 132 6.97 -14.36 -17.90
N GLY A 133 6.74 -13.12 -17.48
CA GLY A 133 6.04 -12.11 -18.27
C GLY A 133 5.97 -10.78 -17.54
N ASP A 134 5.53 -9.73 -18.24
CA ASP A 134 5.25 -8.44 -17.60
C ASP A 134 3.76 -8.32 -17.19
N CYS A 135 3.29 -7.10 -16.87
CA CYS A 135 1.99 -6.90 -16.23
C CYS A 135 0.81 -7.41 -17.06
N LYS A 136 0.83 -7.16 -18.37
CA LYS A 136 -0.20 -7.63 -19.29
C LYS A 136 -0.09 -9.13 -19.55
N ASP A 137 1.11 -9.69 -19.60
CA ASP A 137 1.32 -11.13 -19.81
C ASP A 137 0.73 -11.94 -18.64
N LEU A 138 1.15 -11.60 -17.41
CA LEU A 138 0.71 -12.32 -16.21
C LEU A 138 -0.79 -12.10 -15.95
N THR A 139 -1.31 -10.90 -16.24
CA THR A 139 -2.74 -10.62 -16.11
C THR A 139 -3.58 -11.43 -17.10
N ILE A 140 -3.19 -11.50 -18.37
CA ILE A 140 -3.94 -12.25 -19.38
C ILE A 140 -3.83 -13.76 -19.13
N LEU A 141 -2.68 -14.26 -18.66
CA LEU A 141 -2.54 -15.63 -18.19
C LEU A 141 -3.52 -15.92 -17.03
N MET A 142 -3.56 -15.06 -16.00
CA MET A 142 -4.47 -15.21 -14.87
C MET A 142 -5.94 -15.19 -15.30
N ILE A 143 -6.34 -14.23 -16.14
CA ILE A 143 -7.70 -14.13 -16.68
C ILE A 143 -8.08 -15.41 -17.43
N SER A 144 -7.14 -15.97 -18.20
CA SER A 144 -7.38 -17.20 -18.95
C SER A 144 -7.53 -18.41 -18.03
N MET A 145 -6.71 -18.50 -16.97
CA MET A 145 -6.83 -19.55 -15.94
C MET A 145 -8.17 -19.46 -15.19
N LEU A 146 -8.62 -18.24 -14.85
CA LEU A 146 -9.92 -18.02 -14.22
C LEU A 146 -11.06 -18.46 -15.14
N ARG A 147 -11.03 -18.05 -16.41
CA ARG A 147 -12.06 -18.42 -17.40
C ARG A 147 -12.13 -19.92 -17.63
N GLU A 148 -10.99 -20.61 -17.66
CA GLU A 148 -10.93 -22.07 -17.71
C GLU A 148 -11.60 -22.73 -16.49
N ALA A 149 -11.46 -22.15 -15.30
CA ALA A 149 -12.16 -22.58 -14.09
C ALA A 149 -13.64 -22.12 -14.01
N GLY A 150 -14.19 -21.54 -15.07
CA GLY A 150 -15.56 -21.05 -15.14
C GLY A 150 -15.80 -19.71 -14.42
N ILE A 151 -14.74 -18.95 -14.16
CA ILE A 151 -14.80 -17.65 -13.46
C ILE A 151 -14.61 -16.52 -14.46
N THR A 152 -15.59 -15.62 -14.51
CA THR A 152 -15.52 -14.43 -15.37
C THR A 152 -14.47 -13.46 -14.87
N ALA A 153 -13.60 -13.00 -15.78
CA ALA A 153 -12.58 -11.99 -15.48
C ALA A 153 -12.28 -11.11 -16.70
N TYR A 154 -11.86 -9.88 -16.43
CA TYR A 154 -11.62 -8.81 -17.41
C TYR A 154 -10.29 -8.09 -17.15
N PRO A 155 -9.58 -7.63 -18.20
CA PRO A 155 -8.45 -6.72 -18.02
C PRO A 155 -8.95 -5.35 -17.53
N ALA A 156 -8.20 -4.75 -16.61
CA ALA A 156 -8.41 -3.37 -16.19
C ALA A 156 -7.10 -2.57 -16.35
N LEU A 157 -7.10 -1.60 -17.26
CA LEU A 157 -5.93 -0.76 -17.52
C LEU A 157 -5.85 0.34 -16.48
N MET A 158 -4.68 0.50 -15.87
CA MET A 158 -4.46 1.37 -14.73
C MET A 158 -3.34 2.37 -15.01
N ARG A 159 -3.55 3.61 -14.57
CA ARG A 159 -2.48 4.57 -14.31
C ARG A 159 -2.19 4.48 -12.81
N THR A 160 -1.02 3.97 -12.44
CA THR A 160 -0.66 3.86 -11.03
C THR A 160 -0.64 5.24 -10.41
N ARG A 161 -1.07 5.35 -9.15
CA ARG A 161 -1.32 6.63 -8.50
C ARG A 161 -0.08 7.54 -8.47
N ASN A 162 1.12 6.97 -8.33
CA ASN A 162 2.38 7.69 -8.40
C ASN A 162 2.67 8.34 -9.77
N GLU A 163 1.98 7.92 -10.83
CA GLU A 163 2.06 8.52 -12.17
C GLU A 163 0.96 9.55 -12.41
N GLY A 164 0.08 9.81 -11.44
CA GLY A 164 -1.01 10.80 -11.52
C GLY A 164 -2.38 10.20 -11.83
N ALA A 165 -3.41 11.05 -11.80
CA ALA A 165 -4.80 10.62 -12.01
C ALA A 165 -5.13 10.34 -13.49
N VAL A 166 -6.10 9.47 -13.73
CA VAL A 166 -6.69 9.31 -15.07
C VAL A 166 -7.60 10.50 -15.36
N ILE A 167 -7.40 11.12 -16.52
CA ILE A 167 -8.32 12.14 -17.03
C ILE A 167 -9.49 11.42 -17.69
N THR A 168 -10.61 11.35 -16.96
CA THR A 168 -11.73 10.46 -17.28
C THR A 168 -12.55 10.87 -18.50
N ASP A 169 -12.41 12.11 -18.97
CA ASP A 169 -13.06 12.64 -20.18
C ASP A 169 -12.14 12.69 -21.41
N PHE A 170 -10.92 12.12 -21.31
CA PHE A 170 -9.93 12.12 -22.39
C PHE A 170 -9.49 10.69 -22.78
N PRO A 171 -10.23 10.01 -23.68
CA PRO A 171 -10.12 8.57 -23.93
C PRO A 171 -8.93 8.16 -24.81
N VAL A 172 -7.73 8.37 -24.27
CA VAL A 172 -6.43 8.03 -24.88
C VAL A 172 -5.68 7.09 -23.94
N ASN A 173 -4.54 6.55 -24.39
CA ASN A 173 -3.72 5.80 -23.44
C ASN A 173 -3.16 6.71 -22.35
N GLN A 174 -3.46 6.35 -21.12
CA GLN A 174 -2.94 6.97 -19.91
C GLN A 174 -2.35 5.91 -18.96
N PHE A 175 -2.37 4.64 -19.36
CA PHE A 175 -2.17 3.51 -18.47
C PHE A 175 -0.75 2.98 -18.56
N ASN A 176 -0.18 2.63 -17.41
CA ASN A 176 1.16 2.06 -17.24
C ASN A 176 1.14 0.67 -16.56
N HIS A 177 -0.05 0.18 -16.19
CA HIS A 177 -0.22 -1.11 -15.53
C HIS A 177 -1.54 -1.78 -15.91
N VAL A 178 -1.68 -3.09 -15.64
CA VAL A 178 -2.89 -3.86 -15.91
C VAL A 178 -3.21 -4.77 -14.72
N LEU A 179 -4.48 -4.81 -14.31
CA LEU A 179 -5.02 -5.72 -13.29
C LEU A 179 -6.00 -6.72 -13.91
N ALA A 180 -6.23 -7.85 -13.24
CA ALA A 180 -7.41 -8.68 -13.51
C ALA A 180 -8.57 -8.25 -12.60
N CYS A 181 -9.71 -7.92 -13.21
CA CYS A 181 -10.98 -7.65 -12.56
C CYS A 181 -11.83 -8.92 -12.56
N VAL A 182 -12.25 -9.37 -11.38
CA VAL A 182 -13.15 -10.51 -11.20
C VAL A 182 -14.44 -10.01 -10.56
N PRO A 183 -15.51 -9.80 -11.35
CA PRO A 183 -16.81 -9.46 -10.80
C PRO A 183 -17.31 -10.58 -9.87
N THR A 184 -17.78 -10.22 -8.69
CA THR A 184 -18.39 -11.14 -7.72
C THR A 184 -19.88 -10.82 -7.56
N ALA A 185 -20.61 -11.60 -6.77
CA ALA A 185 -22.05 -11.38 -6.58
C ALA A 185 -22.39 -10.04 -5.91
N THR A 186 -21.47 -9.48 -5.11
CA THR A 186 -21.71 -8.29 -4.28
C THR A 186 -20.75 -7.14 -4.55
N ASP A 187 -19.61 -7.39 -5.18
CA ASP A 187 -18.54 -6.41 -5.41
C ASP A 187 -17.59 -6.87 -6.53
N THR A 188 -16.40 -6.29 -6.63
CA THR A 188 -15.34 -6.65 -7.55
C THR A 188 -14.09 -7.05 -6.80
N LEU A 189 -13.49 -8.18 -7.18
CA LEU A 189 -12.18 -8.57 -6.70
C LEU A 189 -11.12 -8.17 -7.72
N TRP A 190 -10.12 -7.40 -7.27
CA TRP A 190 -9.00 -6.95 -8.09
C TRP A 190 -7.77 -7.82 -7.81
N LEU A 191 -7.13 -8.35 -8.86
CA LEU A 191 -5.94 -9.18 -8.72
C LEU A 191 -4.72 -8.48 -9.32
N GLU A 192 -3.74 -8.21 -8.47
CA GLU A 192 -2.43 -7.72 -8.86
C GLU A 192 -1.53 -8.88 -9.28
N CYS A 193 -1.35 -9.09 -10.59
CA CYS A 193 -0.69 -10.28 -11.12
C CYS A 193 0.84 -10.17 -11.17
N THR A 194 1.46 -9.05 -10.76
CA THR A 194 2.92 -8.86 -10.78
C THR A 194 3.58 -8.88 -9.41
N ALA A 195 2.84 -9.14 -8.35
CA ALA A 195 3.38 -9.17 -7.00
C ALA A 195 3.52 -10.61 -6.51
N ASP A 196 4.75 -11.01 -6.19
CA ASP A 196 5.09 -12.38 -5.77
C ASP A 196 4.67 -12.69 -4.32
N TYR A 197 4.19 -11.68 -3.59
CA TYR A 197 4.00 -11.77 -2.14
C TYR A 197 2.75 -11.07 -1.62
N THR A 198 1.78 -10.82 -2.49
CA THR A 198 0.52 -10.15 -2.13
C THR A 198 -0.61 -11.17 -2.05
N ARG A 199 -1.61 -10.93 -1.21
CA ARG A 199 -2.81 -11.75 -1.14
C ARG A 199 -3.71 -11.44 -2.34
N SER A 200 -4.47 -12.42 -2.84
CA SER A 200 -5.48 -12.11 -3.86
C SER A 200 -6.52 -11.13 -3.28
N GLY A 201 -6.74 -10.00 -3.96
CA GLY A 201 -7.63 -8.92 -3.50
C GLY A 201 -6.92 -7.77 -2.80
N ASP A 202 -5.70 -7.98 -2.29
CA ASP A 202 -4.93 -6.87 -1.71
C ASP A 202 -4.25 -6.09 -2.84
N LEU A 203 -4.35 -4.76 -2.78
CA LEU A 203 -3.67 -3.86 -3.71
C LEU A 203 -2.67 -3.00 -2.93
N HIS A 204 -1.48 -2.82 -3.50
CA HIS A 204 -0.56 -1.78 -3.03
C HIS A 204 -1.23 -0.41 -3.21
N TYR A 205 -0.96 0.53 -2.31
CA TYR A 205 -1.65 1.82 -2.27
C TYR A 205 -1.55 2.64 -3.56
N THR A 206 -0.54 2.37 -4.39
CA THR A 206 -0.41 2.99 -5.72
C THR A 206 -1.38 2.44 -6.75
N ARG A 207 -2.20 1.44 -6.39
CA ARG A 207 -3.12 0.72 -7.26
C ARG A 207 -4.56 0.71 -6.71
N GLU A 208 -4.81 1.43 -5.63
CA GLU A 208 -6.15 1.69 -5.10
C GLU A 208 -6.43 3.19 -5.16
N ASP A 209 -7.67 3.58 -4.88
CA ASP A 209 -8.08 5.00 -4.84
C ASP A 209 -7.74 5.72 -6.15
N CYS A 210 -8.08 5.07 -7.26
CA CYS A 210 -7.81 5.54 -8.60
C CYS A 210 -8.81 4.98 -9.61
N HIS A 211 -8.88 5.64 -10.77
CA HIS A 211 -9.70 5.21 -11.89
C HIS A 211 -8.94 4.25 -12.79
N VAL A 212 -9.64 3.25 -13.34
CA VAL A 212 -9.11 2.29 -14.31
C VAL A 212 -10.07 2.16 -15.49
N LEU A 213 -9.56 1.79 -16.66
CA LEU A 213 -10.40 1.39 -17.79
C LEU A 213 -10.65 -0.11 -17.74
N LEU A 214 -11.89 -0.50 -17.40
CA LEU A 214 -12.35 -1.87 -17.48
C LEU A 214 -12.60 -2.24 -18.95
N VAL A 215 -11.92 -3.28 -19.43
CA VAL A 215 -12.07 -3.79 -20.79
C VAL A 215 -13.01 -4.99 -20.77
N GLY A 216 -14.31 -4.72 -20.82
CA GLY A 216 -15.35 -5.76 -20.91
C GLY A 216 -15.44 -6.40 -22.29
N ASP A 217 -16.23 -7.48 -22.44
CA ASP A 217 -16.34 -8.20 -23.72
C ASP A 217 -16.96 -7.34 -24.84
N GLN A 218 -17.86 -6.42 -24.48
CA GLN A 218 -18.63 -5.60 -25.44
C GLN A 218 -18.49 -4.09 -25.23
N GLY A 219 -17.67 -3.64 -24.27
CA GLY A 219 -17.57 -2.21 -23.90
C GLY A 219 -16.30 -1.87 -23.13
N GLY A 220 -16.11 -0.59 -22.85
CA GLY A 220 -15.00 -0.01 -22.11
C GLY A 220 -15.49 1.07 -21.16
N GLU A 221 -15.32 0.87 -19.87
CA GLU A 221 -15.84 1.78 -18.85
C GLU A 221 -14.73 2.26 -17.91
N ILE A 222 -14.73 3.55 -17.58
CA ILE A 222 -13.91 4.05 -16.49
C ILE A 222 -14.60 3.73 -15.17
N VAL A 223 -13.95 2.91 -14.37
CA VAL A 223 -14.43 2.50 -13.04
C VAL A 223 -13.44 2.95 -11.97
N TYR A 224 -13.95 3.15 -10.76
CA TYR A 224 -13.15 3.62 -9.63
C TYR A 224 -12.85 2.45 -8.68
N ILE A 225 -11.57 2.28 -8.32
CA ILE A 225 -11.14 1.34 -7.30
C ILE A 225 -11.12 2.09 -5.95
N PRO A 226 -11.91 1.69 -4.94
CA PRO A 226 -11.90 2.36 -3.65
C PRO A 226 -10.57 2.12 -2.90
N PRO A 227 -10.17 3.02 -1.98
CA PRO A 227 -9.06 2.75 -1.06
C PRO A 227 -9.41 1.64 -0.08
N SER A 228 -8.39 0.90 0.36
CA SER A 228 -8.48 0.04 1.55
C SER A 228 -8.72 0.87 2.82
N PRO A 229 -9.64 0.44 3.70
CA PRO A 229 -9.88 1.11 4.97
C PRO A 229 -8.71 0.93 5.94
N ALA A 230 -8.62 1.79 6.95
CA ALA A 230 -7.57 1.75 7.97
C ALA A 230 -7.49 0.40 8.69
N GLU A 231 -8.63 -0.27 8.86
CA GLU A 231 -8.73 -1.57 9.52
C GLU A 231 -8.03 -2.69 8.73
N GLU A 232 -7.92 -2.58 7.40
CA GLU A 232 -7.19 -3.53 6.57
C GLU A 232 -5.68 -3.22 6.54
N ASN A 233 -5.32 -1.95 6.69
CA ASN A 233 -3.93 -1.49 6.82
C ASN A 233 -3.57 -1.35 8.30
N ARG A 234 -3.44 -2.48 9.00
CA ARG A 234 -3.28 -2.50 10.46
C ARG A 234 -1.93 -3.05 10.91
N MET A 235 -1.36 -2.44 11.95
CA MET A 235 -0.26 -2.97 12.76
C MET A 235 -0.68 -3.11 14.22
N THR A 236 -0.57 -4.31 14.78
CA THR A 236 -0.86 -4.60 16.19
C THR A 236 0.41 -5.09 16.88
N SER A 237 0.78 -4.46 17.99
CA SER A 237 1.94 -4.86 18.80
C SER A 237 1.53 -5.25 20.22
N ILE A 238 2.04 -6.39 20.70
CA ILE A 238 1.87 -6.86 22.08
C ILE A 238 3.25 -7.11 22.67
N LEU A 239 3.63 -6.27 23.63
CA LEU A 239 4.95 -6.26 24.25
C LEU A 239 4.87 -6.62 25.72
N ARG A 240 5.85 -7.40 26.19
CA ARG A 240 6.02 -7.72 27.61
C ARG A 240 7.48 -7.56 27.99
N GLY A 241 7.75 -6.97 29.15
CA GLY A 241 9.13 -6.76 29.56
C GLY A 241 9.32 -6.35 31.01
N ASN A 242 10.55 -6.03 31.35
CA ASN A 242 10.93 -5.41 32.61
C ASN A 242 11.92 -4.28 32.36
N VAL A 243 11.88 -3.28 33.24
CA VAL A 243 12.85 -2.18 33.26
C VAL A 243 13.63 -2.19 34.56
N THR A 244 14.94 -1.93 34.49
CA THR A 244 15.79 -1.81 35.68
C THR A 244 15.93 -0.35 36.11
N SER A 245 16.37 -0.10 37.35
CA SER A 245 16.68 1.25 37.84
C SER A 245 17.85 1.92 37.09
N GLN A 246 18.66 1.15 36.35
CA GLN A 246 19.73 1.65 35.49
C GLN A 246 19.24 1.93 34.05
N GLY A 247 17.96 1.76 33.78
CA GLY A 247 17.37 2.07 32.48
C GLY A 247 17.50 1.00 31.41
N LEU A 248 17.91 -0.22 31.78
CA LEU A 248 17.89 -1.37 30.87
C LEU A 248 16.44 -1.85 30.71
N LEU A 249 15.95 -1.88 29.48
CA LEU A 249 14.69 -2.52 29.12
C LEU A 249 14.98 -3.91 28.54
N LYS A 250 14.43 -4.95 29.14
CA LYS A 250 14.37 -6.29 28.55
C LYS A 250 12.94 -6.54 28.10
N LEU A 251 12.76 -6.93 26.83
CA LEU A 251 11.44 -7.07 26.25
C LEU A 251 11.36 -8.26 25.30
N GLN A 252 10.16 -8.79 25.20
CA GLN A 252 9.72 -9.69 24.14
C GLN A 252 8.43 -9.14 23.55
N GLY A 253 8.20 -9.40 22.27
CA GLY A 253 7.08 -8.84 21.57
C GLY A 253 6.62 -9.68 20.39
N THR A 254 5.33 -9.50 20.07
CA THR A 254 4.72 -9.96 18.83
C THR A 254 4.16 -8.73 18.12
N VAL A 255 4.49 -8.59 16.84
CA VAL A 255 3.96 -7.57 15.93
C VAL A 255 3.24 -8.28 14.79
N GLU A 256 1.95 -8.02 14.64
CA GLU A 256 1.14 -8.50 13.52
C GLU A 256 0.84 -7.34 12.57
N VAL A 257 0.98 -7.57 11.27
CA VAL A 257 0.85 -6.53 10.25
C VAL A 257 -0.02 -7.03 9.10
N THR A 258 -0.89 -6.16 8.57
CA THR A 258 -1.83 -6.43 7.47
C THR A 258 -1.87 -5.30 6.43
N GLY A 259 -2.44 -5.58 5.25
CA GLY A 259 -2.62 -4.62 4.15
C GLY A 259 -1.32 -3.97 3.68
N ASN A 260 -1.39 -2.68 3.35
CA ASN A 260 -0.25 -1.88 2.89
C ASN A 260 0.88 -1.76 3.93
N GLN A 261 0.58 -1.85 5.23
CA GLN A 261 1.62 -1.92 6.26
C GLN A 261 2.40 -3.24 6.16
N ALA A 262 1.71 -4.36 5.86
CA ALA A 262 2.35 -5.66 5.68
C ALA A 262 3.17 -5.71 4.40
N ASP A 263 2.67 -5.14 3.30
CA ASP A 263 3.38 -5.08 2.02
C ASP A 263 4.77 -4.44 2.18
N TYR A 264 4.82 -3.23 2.74
CA TYR A 264 6.08 -2.54 3.01
C TYR A 264 7.01 -3.36 3.91
N THR A 265 6.48 -3.92 5.00
CA THR A 265 7.27 -4.71 5.97
C THR A 265 7.81 -5.98 5.32
N ARG A 266 6.99 -6.68 4.53
CA ARG A 266 7.33 -7.91 3.83
C ARG A 266 8.40 -7.66 2.78
N SER A 267 8.30 -6.57 2.01
CA SER A 267 9.34 -6.20 1.03
C SER A 267 10.71 -6.00 1.71
N LYS A 268 10.75 -5.36 2.89
CA LYS A 268 11.99 -5.18 3.66
C LYS A 268 12.53 -6.51 4.17
N LEU A 269 11.67 -7.43 4.61
CA LEU A 269 12.08 -8.75 5.08
C LEU A 269 12.60 -9.62 3.92
N ILE A 270 11.90 -9.70 2.79
CA ILE A 270 12.28 -10.57 1.67
C ILE A 270 13.57 -10.08 0.99
N TYR A 271 13.63 -8.79 0.64
CA TYR A 271 14.68 -8.28 -0.25
C TYR A 271 15.96 -7.82 0.45
N SER A 272 15.96 -7.74 1.79
CA SER A 272 17.16 -7.38 2.54
C SER A 272 18.00 -8.60 2.90
N LYS A 273 19.32 -8.49 2.73
CA LYS A 273 20.29 -9.43 3.30
C LYS A 273 20.14 -9.51 4.83
N ALA A 274 20.56 -10.61 5.44
CA ALA A 274 20.38 -10.88 6.87
C ALA A 274 20.85 -9.73 7.78
N ASP A 275 22.05 -9.20 7.56
CA ASP A 275 22.60 -8.10 8.37
C ASP A 275 21.80 -6.81 8.17
N ALA A 276 21.54 -6.41 6.91
CA ALA A 276 20.74 -5.23 6.61
C ALA A 276 19.30 -5.33 7.14
N ARG A 277 18.72 -6.54 7.14
CA ARG A 277 17.40 -6.82 7.73
C ARG A 277 17.43 -6.61 9.23
N ARG A 278 18.47 -7.11 9.90
CA ARG A 278 18.65 -6.96 11.34
C ARG A 278 18.90 -5.49 11.72
N ASP A 279 19.71 -4.77 10.96
CA ASP A 279 19.94 -3.34 11.16
C ASP A 279 18.65 -2.53 10.98
N TRP A 280 17.86 -2.85 9.97
CA TRP A 280 16.55 -2.23 9.77
C TRP A 280 15.59 -2.53 10.93
N LEU A 281 15.53 -3.78 11.41
CA LEU A 281 14.73 -4.16 12.57
C LEU A 281 15.16 -3.40 13.83
N CYS A 282 16.46 -3.43 14.16
CA CYS A 282 17.02 -2.79 15.35
C CYS A 282 17.06 -1.27 15.27
N GLY A 283 17.11 -0.67 14.08
CA GLY A 283 17.27 0.78 13.93
C GLY A 283 15.97 1.50 13.56
N SER A 284 15.25 1.00 12.56
CA SER A 284 14.15 1.73 11.92
C SER A 284 12.77 1.19 12.24
N PHE A 285 12.62 -0.13 12.41
CA PHE A 285 11.33 -0.76 12.66
C PHE A 285 11.00 -0.82 14.15
N LEU A 286 11.75 -1.62 14.93
CA LEU A 286 11.53 -1.76 16.37
C LEU A 286 12.28 -0.68 17.15
N GLY A 287 13.56 -0.44 16.83
CA GLY A 287 14.41 0.41 17.67
C GLY A 287 14.32 1.91 17.43
N ARG A 288 13.39 2.37 16.57
CA ARG A 288 13.18 3.81 16.31
C ARG A 288 13.03 4.63 17.59
N HIS A 289 12.38 4.05 18.61
CA HIS A 289 12.10 4.67 19.90
C HIS A 289 12.77 3.95 21.08
N MET A 290 13.60 2.94 20.78
CA MET A 290 14.42 2.18 21.74
C MET A 290 15.89 2.30 21.35
N PRO A 291 16.60 3.34 21.84
CA PRO A 291 18.00 3.52 21.49
C PRO A 291 18.82 2.28 21.90
N LYS A 292 19.76 1.89 21.03
CA LYS A 292 20.63 0.71 21.24
C LYS A 292 19.83 -0.58 21.54
N LEU A 293 18.74 -0.80 20.82
CA LEU A 293 18.07 -2.09 20.81
C LEU A 293 18.96 -3.15 20.20
N GLU A 294 19.21 -4.21 20.94
CA GLU A 294 19.83 -5.44 20.46
C GLU A 294 18.81 -6.58 20.59
N LEU A 295 18.50 -7.22 19.46
CA LEU A 295 17.65 -8.40 19.45
C LEU A 295 18.48 -9.62 19.84
N ALA A 296 18.09 -10.39 20.85
CA ALA A 296 18.74 -11.67 21.07
C ALA A 296 18.29 -12.68 20.00
N GLU A 297 17.00 -12.67 19.68
CA GLU A 297 16.40 -13.51 18.64
C GLU A 297 15.18 -12.82 18.02
N TYR A 298 14.91 -13.12 16.75
CA TYR A 298 13.63 -12.81 16.11
C TYR A 298 13.22 -13.93 15.16
N ASN A 299 11.91 -14.12 15.02
CA ASN A 299 11.29 -15.05 14.10
C ASN A 299 10.18 -14.36 13.32
N THR A 300 9.89 -14.84 12.12
CA THR A 300 8.83 -14.29 11.27
C THR A 300 7.92 -15.40 10.77
N ARG A 301 6.60 -15.14 10.72
CA ARG A 301 5.62 -16.05 10.12
C ARG A 301 4.86 -15.32 9.00
N ASN A 302 4.44 -16.06 7.99
CA ASN A 302 3.68 -15.56 6.83
C ASN A 302 4.38 -14.44 6.03
N VAL A 303 5.72 -14.47 6.01
CA VAL A 303 6.51 -13.62 5.09
C VAL A 303 6.33 -14.10 3.65
N GLU A 304 6.37 -15.41 3.43
CA GLU A 304 6.23 -16.05 2.12
C GLU A 304 5.17 -17.17 2.20
N GLY A 305 4.43 -17.42 1.11
CA GLY A 305 3.53 -18.56 0.91
C GLY A 305 2.21 -18.59 1.69
N ASN A 306 1.94 -17.65 2.62
CA ASN A 306 0.72 -17.62 3.43
C ASN A 306 0.10 -16.22 3.53
N TYR A 307 -0.12 -15.58 2.38
CA TYR A 307 -0.50 -14.16 2.31
C TYR A 307 -1.91 -13.86 2.84
N ASP A 308 -2.76 -14.87 2.99
CA ASP A 308 -4.10 -14.73 3.60
C ASP A 308 -4.07 -14.52 5.13
N ARG A 309 -2.90 -14.65 5.74
CA ARG A 309 -2.69 -14.46 7.18
C ARG A 309 -1.84 -13.21 7.43
N PRO A 310 -2.02 -12.54 8.58
CA PRO A 310 -1.15 -11.43 8.97
C PRO A 310 0.32 -11.82 8.93
N LEU A 311 1.17 -10.90 8.48
CA LEU A 311 2.61 -11.01 8.67
C LEU A 311 2.89 -10.89 10.16
N VAL A 312 3.62 -11.85 10.74
CA VAL A 312 3.96 -11.85 12.16
C VAL A 312 5.46 -11.74 12.35
N LEU A 313 5.89 -10.83 13.22
CA LEU A 313 7.25 -10.74 13.76
C LEU A 313 7.22 -11.01 15.27
N GLU A 314 7.95 -12.02 15.70
CA GLU A 314 8.17 -12.35 17.11
C GLU A 314 9.62 -12.03 17.46
N PHE A 315 9.88 -11.38 18.59
CA PHE A 315 11.24 -11.02 18.96
C PHE A 315 11.43 -10.99 20.48
N ASN A 316 12.69 -11.12 20.89
CA ASN A 316 13.13 -10.75 22.23
C ASN A 316 14.48 -10.03 22.15
N GLY A 317 14.72 -9.12 23.08
CA GLY A 317 15.90 -8.29 23.08
C GLY A 317 15.99 -7.37 24.27
N GLU A 318 17.02 -6.53 24.23
CA GLU A 318 17.25 -5.52 25.26
C GLU A 318 17.64 -4.18 24.65
N ALA A 319 17.17 -3.10 25.27
CA ALA A 319 17.52 -1.74 24.91
C ALA A 319 18.22 -1.09 26.10
N THR A 320 19.48 -0.72 25.91
CA THR A 320 20.26 -0.01 26.93
C THR A 320 19.89 1.48 26.93
N HIS A 321 19.86 2.10 28.11
CA HIS A 321 19.49 3.52 28.28
C HIS A 321 18.08 3.86 27.80
N TYR A 322 17.15 2.90 27.83
CA TYR A 322 15.76 3.14 27.45
C TYR A 322 15.05 4.10 28.40
N ALA A 323 15.17 3.84 29.71
CA ALA A 323 14.68 4.72 30.75
C ALA A 323 15.83 5.56 31.32
N ALA A 324 15.56 6.82 31.64
CA ALA A 324 16.52 7.62 32.40
C ALA A 324 16.29 7.32 33.88
N GLY A 325 17.24 6.64 34.51
CA GLY A 325 17.15 6.22 35.91
C GLY A 325 18.22 6.87 36.79
N SER A 326 17.85 7.18 38.03
CA SER A 326 18.76 7.37 39.15
C SER A 326 18.39 6.38 40.26
N ALA A 327 19.12 6.37 41.37
CA ALA A 327 18.76 5.55 42.52
C ALA A 327 17.37 5.90 43.12
N SER A 328 16.85 7.09 42.86
CA SER A 328 15.62 7.60 43.46
C SER A 328 14.48 7.90 42.49
N ARG A 329 14.73 7.94 41.17
CA ARG A 329 13.69 8.20 40.17
C ARG A 329 13.93 7.47 38.86
N ILE A 330 12.86 7.02 38.21
CA ILE A 330 12.88 6.46 36.85
C ILE A 330 11.94 7.26 35.96
N PHE A 331 12.44 7.68 34.80
CA PHE A 331 11.68 8.32 33.74
C PHE A 331 11.55 7.36 32.56
N LEU A 332 10.33 6.94 32.29
CA LEU A 332 10.00 5.91 31.31
C LEU A 332 8.91 6.44 30.38
N ASN A 333 9.08 6.30 29.07
CA ASN A 333 7.98 6.52 28.15
C ASN A 333 7.27 5.18 27.90
N PRO A 334 5.98 5.02 28.20
CA PRO A 334 5.29 3.73 28.08
C PRO A 334 4.99 3.34 26.63
N ASN A 335 4.99 4.29 25.70
CA ASN A 335 4.73 4.01 24.30
C ASN A 335 6.02 3.48 23.64
N ILE A 336 6.30 2.18 23.63
CA ILE A 336 7.61 1.67 23.16
C ILE A 336 7.76 1.72 21.63
N LEU A 337 6.67 1.54 20.87
CA LEU A 337 6.65 1.48 19.40
C LEU A 337 5.77 2.61 18.83
N ASN A 338 5.84 2.85 17.52
CA ASN A 338 4.87 3.69 16.79
C ASN A 338 4.59 5.11 17.35
N ARG A 339 5.50 5.71 18.14
CA ARG A 339 5.33 7.10 18.61
C ARG A 339 5.30 8.07 17.43
N THR A 340 4.39 9.03 17.47
CA THR A 340 4.44 10.22 16.64
C THR A 340 5.53 11.14 17.17
N SER A 341 6.61 11.31 16.41
CA SER A 341 7.70 12.21 16.79
C SER A 341 7.35 13.69 16.61
N PRO A 342 7.99 14.64 17.32
CA PRO A 342 7.76 16.07 17.15
C PRO A 342 7.99 16.56 15.72
N GLU A 343 8.91 15.96 14.97
CA GLU A 343 9.22 16.34 13.58
C GLU A 343 8.10 15.98 12.60
N ARG A 344 7.10 15.19 13.05
CA ARG A 344 5.89 14.90 12.26
C ARG A 344 4.77 15.91 12.46
N VAL A 345 4.90 16.85 13.40
CA VAL A 345 3.91 17.90 13.59
C VAL A 345 4.03 18.89 12.42
N PRO A 346 2.98 19.08 11.60
CA PRO A 346 3.04 20.01 10.50
C PRO A 346 3.37 21.44 10.97
N GLU A 347 4.08 22.21 10.14
CA GLU A 347 4.39 23.60 10.46
C GLU A 347 3.12 24.47 10.51
N ALA A 348 3.12 25.50 11.36
CA ALA A 348 2.03 26.46 11.41
C ALA A 348 2.04 27.35 10.16
N GLY A 349 0.87 27.64 9.61
CA GLY A 349 0.72 28.52 8.45
C GLY A 349 -0.55 28.22 7.65
N GLU A 350 -0.87 29.11 6.73
CA GLU A 350 -1.92 28.88 5.75
C GLU A 350 -1.40 27.93 4.66
N ARG A 351 -2.27 27.01 4.24
CA ARG A 351 -1.95 26.02 3.23
C ARG A 351 -2.90 26.19 2.04
N THR A 352 -2.39 26.04 0.83
CA THR A 352 -3.18 26.15 -0.41
C THR A 352 -3.39 24.80 -1.11
N ILE A 353 -2.70 23.75 -0.66
CA ILE A 353 -2.84 22.38 -1.14
C ILE A 353 -3.09 21.40 0.00
N PRO A 354 -3.79 20.28 -0.24
CA PRO A 354 -4.01 19.27 0.80
C PRO A 354 -2.70 18.70 1.38
N VAL A 355 -2.80 18.07 2.56
CA VAL A 355 -1.77 17.17 3.10
C VAL A 355 -2.10 15.77 2.62
N TYR A 356 -1.16 15.07 2.01
CA TYR A 356 -1.38 13.73 1.48
C TYR A 356 -0.57 12.65 2.21
N PHE A 357 -1.21 11.49 2.35
CA PHE A 357 -0.67 10.24 2.88
C PHE A 357 -0.81 9.13 1.85
N ASN A 358 -0.05 8.05 2.03
CA ASN A 358 -0.13 6.92 1.11
C ASN A 358 -1.45 6.13 1.28
N TYR A 359 -1.93 5.94 2.49
CA TYR A 359 -3.14 5.17 2.76
C TYR A 359 -3.63 5.45 4.19
N ALA A 360 -4.91 5.16 4.46
CA ALA A 360 -5.47 5.14 5.80
C ALA A 360 -4.89 3.93 6.57
N TYR A 361 -4.62 4.05 7.87
CA TYR A 361 -3.99 2.98 8.65
C TYR A 361 -4.37 2.99 10.13
N LEU A 362 -4.17 1.85 10.79
CA LEU A 362 -4.47 1.62 12.20
C LEU A 362 -3.29 0.99 12.94
N ASP A 363 -2.71 1.71 13.90
CA ASP A 363 -1.72 1.19 14.83
C ASP A 363 -2.36 0.93 16.21
N GLN A 364 -2.12 -0.26 16.76
CA GLN A 364 -2.58 -0.68 18.07
C GLN A 364 -1.43 -1.27 18.88
N ASP A 365 -1.04 -0.61 19.97
CA ASP A 365 0.11 -1.01 20.77
C ASP A 365 -0.32 -1.36 22.20
N SER A 366 0.13 -2.49 22.71
CA SER A 366 -0.10 -2.95 24.08
C SER A 366 1.21 -3.31 24.76
N LEU A 367 1.40 -2.82 25.98
CA LEU A 367 2.59 -3.07 26.79
C LEU A 367 2.21 -3.55 28.19
N VAL A 368 2.86 -4.63 28.63
CA VAL A 368 2.93 -5.03 30.04
C VAL A 368 4.37 -4.92 30.51
N LEU A 369 4.65 -4.04 31.46
CA LEU A 369 6.01 -3.78 31.94
C LEU A 369 6.14 -3.95 33.45
N GLU A 370 7.07 -4.78 33.88
CA GLU A 370 7.46 -4.92 35.28
C GLU A 370 8.46 -3.82 35.68
N LEU A 371 8.12 -3.09 36.75
CA LEU A 371 8.97 -2.05 37.34
C LEU A 371 9.88 -2.63 38.44
N PRO A 372 11.04 -2.02 38.73
CA PRO A 372 11.90 -2.45 39.82
C PRO A 372 11.24 -2.25 41.19
N PHE A 373 11.68 -3.01 42.19
CA PHE A 373 11.16 -2.90 43.55
C PHE A 373 11.39 -1.51 44.15
N GLY A 374 10.42 -1.05 44.94
CA GLY A 374 10.52 0.21 45.69
C GLY A 374 10.05 1.45 44.92
N TYR A 375 9.63 1.31 43.66
CA TYR A 375 9.16 2.42 42.84
C TYR A 375 7.63 2.51 42.81
N THR A 376 7.13 3.73 42.96
CA THR A 376 5.71 4.08 42.87
C THR A 376 5.51 5.21 41.86
N LEU A 377 4.33 5.28 41.23
CA LEU A 377 4.04 6.35 40.27
C LEU A 377 3.99 7.71 40.99
N GLU A 378 4.86 8.63 40.58
CA GLU A 378 4.88 10.02 41.07
C GLU A 378 4.08 10.94 40.14
N ALA A 379 4.28 10.80 38.82
CA ALA A 379 3.61 11.63 37.82
C ALA A 379 3.59 10.93 36.45
N GLY A 380 2.69 11.36 35.56
CA GLY A 380 2.58 10.82 34.20
C GLY A 380 1.70 11.67 33.30
N PRO A 381 1.76 11.45 31.97
CA PRO A 381 0.74 12.01 31.06
C PRO A 381 -0.63 11.45 31.46
N LYS A 382 -1.71 12.22 31.32
CA LYS A 382 -3.06 11.66 31.51
C LYS A 382 -3.46 10.81 30.29
N PRO A 383 -4.29 9.77 30.47
CA PRO A 383 -5.00 9.13 29.36
C PRO A 383 -5.65 10.20 28.48
N LEU A 384 -5.57 10.02 27.17
CA LEU A 384 -6.07 10.97 26.18
C LEU A 384 -6.91 10.23 25.16
N GLU A 385 -8.06 10.79 24.80
CA GLU A 385 -8.89 10.35 23.70
C GLU A 385 -9.18 11.54 22.79
N LEU A 386 -8.89 11.39 21.50
CA LEU A 386 -9.14 12.38 20.46
C LEU A 386 -9.89 11.66 19.33
N ALA A 387 -10.98 12.27 18.87
CA ALA A 387 -11.74 11.79 17.72
C ALA A 387 -12.05 12.97 16.80
N THR A 388 -11.65 12.85 15.54
CA THR A 388 -11.91 13.81 14.46
C THR A 388 -12.30 13.04 13.20
N ASP A 389 -12.73 13.74 12.15
CA ASP A 389 -13.07 13.11 10.87
C ASP A 389 -11.85 12.44 10.22
N PHE A 390 -10.67 13.06 10.35
CA PHE A 390 -9.44 12.55 9.76
C PHE A 390 -8.67 11.55 10.64
N GLY A 391 -8.97 11.43 11.93
CA GLY A 391 -8.23 10.51 12.79
C GLY A 391 -8.84 10.21 14.15
N PHE A 392 -8.30 9.16 14.78
CA PHE A 392 -8.63 8.77 16.13
C PHE A 392 -7.35 8.45 16.90
N TYR A 393 -7.28 8.88 18.15
CA TYR A 393 -6.18 8.56 19.04
C TYR A 393 -6.69 8.26 20.43
N LYS A 394 -6.20 7.20 21.03
CA LYS A 394 -6.49 6.85 22.42
C LYS A 394 -5.26 6.29 23.10
N THR A 395 -5.00 6.76 24.31
CA THR A 395 -4.05 6.14 25.24
C THR A 395 -4.72 5.86 26.57
N ASP A 396 -4.37 4.73 27.15
CA ASP A 396 -4.77 4.35 28.49
C ASP A 396 -3.62 3.65 29.21
N TYR A 397 -3.53 3.82 30.52
CA TYR A 397 -2.61 3.04 31.34
C TYR A 397 -3.13 2.86 32.76
N ARG A 398 -2.73 1.75 33.37
CA ARG A 398 -3.04 1.41 34.75
C ARG A 398 -1.86 0.69 35.41
N PHE A 399 -1.85 0.73 36.74
CA PHE A 399 -0.85 0.07 37.56
C PHE A 399 -1.50 -0.93 38.49
N GLU A 400 -0.93 -2.13 38.56
CA GLU A 400 -1.28 -3.14 39.56
C GLU A 400 0.01 -3.62 40.22
N GLY A 401 0.22 -3.20 41.47
CA GLY A 401 1.49 -3.44 42.16
C GLY A 401 2.67 -2.82 41.41
N ARG A 402 3.56 -3.66 40.88
CA ARG A 402 4.75 -3.24 40.09
C ARG A 402 4.54 -3.34 38.58
N THR A 403 3.35 -3.75 38.14
CA THR A 403 3.06 -4.00 36.73
C THR A 403 2.37 -2.78 36.12
N LEU A 404 2.98 -2.20 35.10
CA LEU A 404 2.39 -1.20 34.22
C LEU A 404 1.68 -1.91 33.07
N TYR A 405 0.41 -1.58 32.87
CA TYR A 405 -0.33 -1.90 31.65
C TYR A 405 -0.53 -0.61 30.88
N TYR A 406 -0.14 -0.59 29.61
CA TYR A 406 -0.33 0.56 28.71
C TYR A 406 -0.95 0.08 27.40
N SER A 407 -1.84 0.90 26.84
CA SER A 407 -2.41 0.70 25.52
C SER A 407 -2.46 2.00 24.74
N ARG A 408 -2.28 1.88 23.43
CA ARG A 408 -2.37 2.96 22.46
C ARG A 408 -3.15 2.48 21.24
N THR A 409 -4.02 3.34 20.72
CA THR A 409 -4.65 3.17 19.42
C THR A 409 -4.50 4.47 18.66
N TYR A 410 -3.97 4.41 17.44
CA TYR A 410 -3.87 5.55 16.54
C TYR A 410 -4.39 5.13 15.16
N ARG A 411 -5.39 5.86 14.67
CA ARG A 411 -6.02 5.62 13.37
C ARG A 411 -5.97 6.89 12.55
N LEU A 412 -5.48 6.79 11.33
CA LEU A 412 -5.63 7.81 10.31
C LEU A 412 -6.73 7.36 9.36
N ASN A 413 -7.79 8.13 9.23
CA ASN A 413 -9.03 7.70 8.56
C ASN A 413 -9.01 7.94 7.05
N GLN A 414 -8.21 8.88 6.59
CA GLN A 414 -8.22 9.35 5.20
C GLN A 414 -6.82 9.67 4.70
N LYS A 415 -6.63 9.55 3.38
CA LYS A 415 -5.35 9.80 2.73
C LYS A 415 -5.06 11.28 2.48
N SER A 416 -6.05 12.15 2.56
CA SER A 416 -5.87 13.58 2.28
C SER A 416 -6.57 14.44 3.33
N ILE A 417 -5.90 15.51 3.76
CA ILE A 417 -6.47 16.54 4.62
C ILE A 417 -6.60 17.79 3.79
N PRO A 418 -7.83 18.30 3.55
CA PRO A 418 -8.00 19.47 2.72
C PRO A 418 -7.51 20.73 3.46
N PRO A 419 -7.12 21.80 2.74
CA PRO A 419 -6.55 23.01 3.33
C PRO A 419 -7.35 23.59 4.50
N GLU A 420 -8.68 23.57 4.43
CA GLU A 420 -9.60 24.07 5.45
C GLU A 420 -9.53 23.31 6.79
N GLN A 421 -9.06 22.06 6.78
CA GLN A 421 -8.89 21.24 7.99
C GLN A 421 -7.44 21.22 8.50
N TYR A 422 -6.53 21.94 7.84
CA TYR A 422 -5.09 21.83 8.10
C TYR A 422 -4.71 22.20 9.53
N GLU A 423 -5.26 23.28 10.08
CA GLU A 423 -4.95 23.72 11.44
C GLU A 423 -5.47 22.73 12.50
N ASP A 424 -6.69 22.20 12.31
CA ASP A 424 -7.26 21.17 13.19
C ASP A 424 -6.43 19.89 13.14
N PHE A 425 -6.00 19.49 11.93
CA PHE A 425 -5.09 18.36 11.74
C PHE A 425 -3.75 18.58 12.43
N ARG A 426 -3.17 19.76 12.29
CA ARG A 426 -1.91 20.12 12.95
C ARG A 426 -2.03 20.05 14.46
N GLN A 427 -3.12 20.58 15.03
CA GLN A 427 -3.39 20.51 16.47
C GLN A 427 -3.60 19.08 16.96
N PHE A 428 -4.28 18.24 16.18
CA PHE A 428 -4.42 16.81 16.46
C PHE A 428 -3.06 16.12 16.52
N ILE A 429 -2.21 16.27 15.50
CA ILE A 429 -0.88 15.65 15.48
C ILE A 429 0.01 16.20 16.59
N ALA A 430 -0.08 17.49 16.92
CA ALA A 430 0.63 18.09 18.05
C ALA A 430 0.20 17.50 19.39
N ALA A 431 -1.10 17.28 19.60
CA ALA A 431 -1.63 16.66 20.81
C ALA A 431 -1.22 15.18 20.93
N VAL A 432 -1.29 14.43 19.83
CA VAL A 432 -0.81 13.03 19.74
C VAL A 432 0.68 12.97 20.07
N SER A 433 1.51 13.77 19.39
CA SER A 433 2.95 13.84 19.60
C SER A 433 3.28 14.18 21.06
N LYS A 434 2.62 15.19 21.64
CA LYS A 434 2.81 15.57 23.05
C LYS A 434 2.49 14.43 24.01
N ASN A 435 1.42 13.67 23.78
CA ASN A 435 1.06 12.52 24.63
C ASN A 435 2.04 11.35 24.42
N ASP A 436 2.40 11.05 23.18
CA ASP A 436 3.37 10.02 22.81
C ASP A 436 4.78 10.29 23.34
N GLN A 437 5.17 11.55 23.57
CA GLN A 437 6.43 11.93 24.22
C GLN A 437 6.34 11.94 25.76
N GLY A 438 5.14 11.77 26.32
CA GLY A 438 4.89 11.80 27.75
C GLY A 438 5.65 10.71 28.50
N LYS A 439 6.38 11.11 29.54
CA LYS A 439 7.11 10.18 30.42
C LYS A 439 6.35 9.97 31.72
N LEU A 440 6.23 8.72 32.12
CA LEU A 440 5.90 8.31 33.47
C LEU A 440 7.14 8.52 34.36
N VAL A 441 6.92 9.09 35.54
CA VAL A 441 7.93 9.35 36.56
C VAL A 441 7.61 8.46 37.76
N PHE A 442 8.58 7.66 38.17
CA PHE A 442 8.49 6.81 39.35
C PHE A 442 9.50 7.23 40.40
N ARG A 443 9.15 7.07 41.68
CA ARG A 443 9.99 7.35 42.84
C ARG A 443 9.90 6.24 43.89
#